data_AF-A0A850RIX4-F1
#
_entry.id   AF-A0A850RIX4-F1
#
_cell.length_a   1.000
_cell.length_b   1.000
_cell.length_c   1.000
_cell.angle_alpha   90.00
_cell.angle_beta   90.00
_cell.angle_gamma   90.00
#
_symmetry.space_group_name_H-M   'P 1'
#
loop_
_entity.id
_entity.type
_entity.pdbx_description
1 polymer ?
#
loop_
_entity_poly.entity_id
_entity_poly.type
_entity_poly.pdbx_seq_one_letter_code
_entity_poly.pdbx_strand_id
1 'polypeptide(L)'
;MIHVKSDPAEDLLKKMQEEPTENEDFLKEKQDIEEKEKALEQQKKAYLEKVKKTKLDSRQKVLNAILKCMDTYDIDISDIAIAKKYPEKIKKISQDTNKKTSQATKEKKPKFPQPPEGKKYFNPETKKSWSGRGPIDDSIRNHPDPNSLLVDKVVD
;
A
#
# COMPACT_ATOMS: atom_id res chain seq x y z
N MET A 1 69.43 -62.67 -12.79
CA MET A 1 68.51 -61.53 -12.94
C MET A 1 68.64 -61.00 -14.36
N ILE A 2 67.74 -61.39 -15.25
CA ILE A 2 67.75 -60.98 -16.65
C ILE A 2 66.92 -59.69 -16.73
N HIS A 3 67.57 -58.56 -17.01
CA HIS A 3 66.89 -57.30 -17.32
C HIS A 3 66.34 -57.39 -18.75
N VAL A 4 65.04 -57.60 -18.86
CA VAL A 4 64.30 -57.52 -20.14
C VAL A 4 64.24 -56.04 -20.51
N LYS A 5 64.94 -55.67 -21.58
CA LYS A 5 64.85 -54.34 -22.18
C LYS A 5 63.47 -54.24 -22.83
N SER A 6 62.65 -53.31 -22.34
CA SER A 6 61.38 -52.94 -22.97
C SER A 6 61.62 -52.45 -24.39
N ASP A 7 60.92 -53.02 -25.35
CA ASP A 7 61.05 -52.67 -26.77
C ASP A 7 60.60 -51.21 -26.99
N PRO A 8 61.43 -50.34 -27.59
CA PRO A 8 61.07 -48.94 -27.83
C PRO A 8 59.91 -48.78 -28.82
N ALA A 9 59.55 -49.85 -29.54
CA ALA A 9 58.41 -49.88 -30.45
C ALA A 9 57.05 -49.96 -29.71
N GLU A 10 56.99 -50.61 -28.54
CA GLU A 10 55.76 -50.68 -27.75
C GLU A 10 55.43 -49.33 -27.08
N ASP A 11 56.46 -48.57 -26.70
CA ASP A 11 56.30 -47.25 -26.08
C ASP A 11 55.83 -46.17 -27.07
N LEU A 12 56.16 -46.34 -28.36
CA LEU A 12 55.66 -45.48 -29.45
C LEU A 12 54.22 -45.83 -29.86
N LEU A 13 53.86 -47.11 -29.87
CA LEU A 13 52.50 -47.54 -30.19
C LEU A 13 51.48 -47.09 -29.12
N LYS A 14 51.92 -47.04 -27.86
CA LYS A 14 51.10 -46.56 -26.73
C LYS A 14 50.87 -45.05 -26.77
N LYS A 15 51.88 -44.26 -27.16
CA LYS A 15 51.75 -42.80 -27.34
C LYS A 15 50.87 -42.39 -28.52
N MET A 16 50.71 -43.24 -29.53
CA MET A 16 49.82 -42.97 -30.66
C MET A 16 48.34 -43.29 -30.37
N GLN A 17 48.02 -43.89 -29.21
CA GLN A 17 46.65 -44.25 -28.82
C GLN A 17 46.08 -43.33 -27.71
N GLU A 18 46.81 -42.30 -27.29
CA GLU A 18 46.43 -41.38 -26.20
C GLU A 18 45.93 -40.01 -26.68
N GLU A 19 45.61 -39.85 -27.97
CA GLU A 19 44.90 -38.64 -28.40
C GLU A 19 43.39 -38.84 -28.21
N PRO A 20 42.73 -38.11 -27.30
CA PRO A 20 41.28 -38.08 -27.25
C PRO A 20 40.82 -37.56 -28.60
N THR A 21 40.10 -38.41 -29.33
CA THR A 21 39.56 -38.05 -30.63
C THR A 21 38.63 -36.86 -30.44
N GLU A 22 38.87 -35.75 -31.14
CA GLU A 22 38.13 -34.47 -31.02
C GLU A 22 36.60 -34.66 -30.93
N ASN A 23 36.09 -35.74 -31.52
CA ASN A 23 34.68 -36.18 -31.47
C ASN A 23 34.13 -36.45 -30.06
N GLU A 24 34.91 -36.97 -29.10
CA GLU A 24 34.44 -37.20 -27.73
C GLU A 24 34.27 -35.89 -26.94
N ASP A 25 35.17 -34.94 -27.15
CA ASP A 25 35.10 -33.61 -26.54
C ASP A 25 33.88 -32.82 -27.05
N PHE A 26 33.58 -32.88 -28.35
CA PHE A 26 32.35 -32.29 -28.90
C PHE A 26 31.07 -32.92 -28.34
N LEU A 27 31.09 -34.23 -28.07
CA LEU A 27 29.93 -34.93 -27.51
C LEU A 27 29.67 -34.48 -26.07
N LYS A 28 30.74 -34.27 -25.30
CA LYS A 28 30.70 -33.80 -23.92
C LYS A 28 30.26 -32.33 -23.85
N GLU A 29 30.80 -31.48 -24.71
CA GLU A 29 30.38 -30.08 -24.83
C GLU A 29 28.89 -29.97 -25.20
N LYS A 30 28.41 -30.83 -26.09
CA LYS A 30 26.99 -30.87 -26.46
C LYS A 30 26.09 -31.26 -25.28
N GLN A 31 26.50 -32.24 -24.47
CA GLN A 31 25.77 -32.63 -23.25
C GLN A 31 25.76 -31.48 -22.23
N ASP A 32 26.89 -30.81 -22.03
CA ASP A 32 27.00 -29.66 -21.14
C ASP A 32 26.10 -28.50 -21.59
N ILE A 33 25.98 -28.26 -22.90
CA ILE A 33 25.07 -27.25 -23.46
C ILE A 33 23.62 -27.65 -23.20
N GLU A 34 23.24 -28.91 -23.43
CA GLU A 34 21.89 -29.39 -23.19
C GLU A 34 21.49 -29.30 -21.71
N GLU A 35 22.42 -29.61 -20.80
CA GLU A 35 22.20 -29.44 -19.35
C GLU A 35 22.04 -27.97 -18.96
N LYS A 36 22.86 -27.07 -19.51
CA LYS A 36 22.73 -25.62 -19.30
C LYS A 36 21.40 -25.09 -19.82
N GLU A 37 20.94 -25.56 -20.98
CA GLU A 37 19.63 -25.19 -21.53
C GLU A 37 18.48 -25.65 -20.63
N LYS A 38 18.51 -26.90 -20.15
CA LYS A 38 17.53 -27.43 -19.19
C LYS A 38 17.53 -26.64 -17.89
N ALA A 39 18.70 -26.30 -17.35
CA ALA A 39 18.81 -25.50 -16.13
C ALA A 39 18.22 -24.09 -16.32
N LEU A 40 18.50 -23.46 -17.47
CA LEU A 40 17.99 -22.15 -17.81
C LEU A 40 16.46 -22.15 -18.01
N GLU A 41 15.92 -23.21 -18.61
CA GLU A 41 14.47 -23.41 -18.74
C GLU A 41 13.78 -23.61 -17.39
N GLN A 42 14.38 -24.41 -16.49
CA GLN A 42 13.89 -24.57 -15.12
C GLN A 42 13.90 -23.22 -14.36
N GLN A 43 14.96 -22.43 -14.51
CA GLN A 43 15.06 -21.11 -13.88
C GLN A 43 13.97 -20.16 -14.40
N LYS A 44 13.73 -20.13 -15.71
CA LYS A 44 12.63 -19.35 -16.32
C LYS A 44 11.27 -19.75 -15.76
N LYS A 45 11.01 -21.06 -15.65
CA LYS A 45 9.75 -21.58 -15.10
C LYS A 45 9.57 -21.17 -13.63
N ALA A 46 10.61 -21.31 -12.81
CA ALA A 46 10.58 -20.91 -11.41
C ALA A 46 10.36 -19.40 -11.25
N TYR A 47 10.98 -18.58 -12.09
CA TYR A 47 10.77 -17.13 -12.08
C TYR A 47 9.33 -16.77 -12.45
N LEU A 48 8.77 -17.43 -13.46
CA LEU A 48 7.41 -17.20 -13.92
C LEU A 48 6.37 -17.60 -12.85
N GLU A 49 6.59 -18.69 -12.13
CA GLU A 49 5.76 -19.04 -10.96
C GLU A 49 5.86 -18.00 -9.84
N LYS A 50 7.07 -17.52 -9.51
CA LYS A 50 7.24 -16.46 -8.50
C LYS A 50 6.46 -15.20 -8.89
N VAL A 51 6.51 -14.78 -10.15
CA VAL A 51 5.75 -13.63 -10.66
C VAL A 51 4.24 -13.87 -10.59
N LYS A 52 3.77 -15.07 -10.91
CA LYS A 52 2.33 -15.42 -10.77
C LYS A 52 1.89 -15.35 -9.32
N LYS A 53 2.69 -15.90 -8.39
CA LYS A 53 2.41 -15.89 -6.96
C LYS A 53 2.37 -14.49 -6.39
N THR A 54 3.35 -13.64 -6.69
CA THR A 54 3.36 -12.24 -6.21
C THR A 54 2.19 -11.43 -6.74
N LYS A 55 1.76 -11.65 -8.00
CA LYS A 55 0.54 -11.05 -8.57
C LYS A 55 -0.72 -11.54 -7.86
N LEU A 56 -0.78 -12.81 -7.48
CA LEU A 56 -1.91 -13.38 -6.76
C LEU A 56 -1.97 -12.82 -5.32
N ASP A 57 -0.82 -12.74 -4.64
CA ASP A 57 -0.70 -12.18 -3.29
C ASP A 57 -1.09 -10.70 -3.25
N SER A 58 -0.67 -9.90 -4.24
CA SER A 58 -1.04 -8.48 -4.31
C SER A 58 -2.53 -8.29 -4.58
N ARG A 59 -3.12 -9.10 -5.47
CA ARG A 59 -4.58 -9.12 -5.70
C ARG A 59 -5.33 -9.48 -4.43
N GLN A 60 -4.86 -10.49 -3.70
CA GLN A 60 -5.50 -10.92 -2.45
C GLN A 60 -5.43 -9.83 -1.38
N LYS A 61 -4.30 -9.12 -1.27
CA LYS A 61 -4.17 -7.96 -0.36
C LYS A 61 -5.18 -6.86 -0.68
N VAL A 62 -5.34 -6.53 -1.97
CA VAL A 62 -6.32 -5.53 -2.42
C VAL A 62 -7.74 -6.00 -2.12
N LEU A 63 -8.07 -7.26 -2.40
CA LEU A 63 -9.40 -7.82 -2.11
C LEU A 63 -9.71 -7.74 -0.61
N ASN A 64 -8.76 -8.13 0.24
CA ASN A 64 -8.91 -8.08 1.70
C ASN A 64 -9.08 -6.63 2.19
N ALA A 65 -8.38 -5.66 1.59
CA ALA A 65 -8.55 -4.25 1.91
C ALA A 65 -9.94 -3.74 1.52
N ILE A 66 -10.46 -4.15 0.37
CA ILE A 66 -11.82 -3.81 -0.07
C ILE A 66 -12.86 -4.40 0.88
N LEU A 67 -12.75 -5.69 1.22
CA LEU A 67 -13.67 -6.34 2.18
C LEU A 67 -13.67 -5.62 3.52
N LYS A 68 -12.48 -5.29 4.05
CA LYS A 68 -12.38 -4.53 5.30
C LYS A 68 -13.04 -3.16 5.21
N CYS A 69 -12.89 -2.46 4.09
CA CYS A 69 -13.60 -1.20 3.86
C CYS A 69 -15.11 -1.42 3.80
N MET A 70 -15.59 -2.46 3.12
CA MET A 70 -17.02 -2.80 3.08
C MET A 70 -17.58 -3.03 4.49
N ASP A 71 -16.89 -3.81 5.31
CA ASP A 71 -17.27 -4.06 6.71
C ASP A 71 -17.24 -2.78 7.56
N THR A 72 -16.26 -1.89 7.35
CA THR A 72 -16.12 -0.65 8.13
C THR A 72 -17.25 0.34 7.86
N TYR A 73 -17.78 0.34 6.64
CA TYR A 73 -18.81 1.28 6.20
C TYR A 73 -20.18 0.63 6.02
N ASP A 74 -20.36 -0.62 6.49
CA ASP A 74 -21.56 -1.43 6.31
C ASP A 74 -22.08 -1.40 4.85
N ILE A 75 -21.16 -1.56 3.88
CA ILE A 75 -21.48 -1.54 2.44
C ILE A 75 -21.71 -2.97 1.98
N ASP A 76 -22.92 -3.27 1.51
CA ASP A 76 -23.25 -4.57 0.94
C ASP A 76 -22.97 -4.65 -0.56
N ILE A 77 -22.78 -5.87 -1.06
CA ILE A 77 -22.64 -6.15 -2.50
C ILE A 77 -23.88 -5.63 -3.27
N SER A 78 -25.05 -5.67 -2.63
CA SER A 78 -26.30 -5.12 -3.15
C SER A 78 -26.22 -3.62 -3.42
N ASP A 79 -25.55 -2.86 -2.55
CA ASP A 79 -25.37 -1.41 -2.72
C ASP A 79 -24.49 -1.09 -3.94
N ILE A 80 -23.46 -1.91 -4.17
CA ILE A 80 -22.58 -1.81 -5.35
C ILE A 80 -23.38 -2.14 -6.62
N ALA A 81 -24.24 -3.15 -6.59
CA ALA A 81 -25.08 -3.53 -7.73
C ALA A 81 -26.12 -2.44 -8.06
N ILE A 82 -26.74 -1.85 -7.04
CA ILE A 82 -27.67 -0.73 -7.19
C ILE A 82 -26.95 0.49 -7.77
N ALA A 83 -25.74 0.78 -7.28
CA ALA A 83 -24.91 1.87 -7.76
C ALA A 83 -24.58 1.75 -9.26
N LYS A 84 -24.25 0.54 -9.73
CA LYS A 84 -23.96 0.28 -11.15
C LYS A 84 -25.20 0.39 -12.04
N LYS A 85 -26.36 -0.05 -11.55
CA LYS A 85 -27.62 -0.08 -12.31
C LYS A 85 -28.31 1.29 -12.37
N TYR A 86 -28.16 2.11 -11.33
CA TYR A 86 -28.82 3.41 -11.21
C TYR A 86 -27.88 4.48 -10.61
N PRO A 87 -26.89 4.97 -11.37
CA PRO A 87 -25.92 5.95 -10.86
C PRO A 87 -26.58 7.27 -10.40
N GLU A 88 -27.70 7.65 -11.02
CA GLU A 88 -28.49 8.83 -10.68
C GLU A 88 -29.20 8.74 -9.31
N LYS A 89 -29.56 7.53 -8.85
CA LYS A 89 -30.21 7.34 -7.53
C LYS A 89 -29.23 7.46 -6.36
N ILE A 90 -27.94 7.20 -6.60
CA ILE A 90 -26.90 7.34 -5.58
C ILE A 90 -26.75 8.79 -5.14
N LYS A 91 -26.89 9.77 -6.05
CA LYS A 91 -26.80 11.21 -5.71
C LYS A 91 -27.88 11.65 -4.72
N LYS A 92 -29.02 10.95 -4.66
CA LYS A 92 -30.11 11.22 -3.70
C LYS A 92 -29.92 10.46 -2.39
N ILE A 93 -29.48 9.19 -2.45
CA ILE A 93 -29.14 8.40 -1.27
C ILE A 93 -27.96 9.02 -0.51
N SER A 94 -26.97 9.58 -1.20
CA SER A 94 -25.85 10.31 -0.58
C SER A 94 -26.28 11.68 0.00
N GLN A 95 -27.38 12.26 -0.46
CA GLN A 95 -27.98 13.46 0.14
C GLN A 95 -28.83 13.13 1.37
N ASP A 96 -29.58 12.03 1.34
CA ASP A 96 -30.42 11.59 2.47
C ASP A 96 -29.60 10.91 3.60
N THR A 97 -28.52 10.21 3.26
CA THR A 97 -27.52 9.74 4.25
C THR A 97 -26.69 10.89 4.81
N ASN A 98 -26.34 11.92 4.00
CA ASN A 98 -25.75 13.16 4.55
C ASN A 98 -26.70 13.91 5.50
N LYS A 99 -28.02 13.72 5.37
CA LYS A 99 -29.00 14.29 6.31
C LYS A 99 -29.02 13.57 7.66
N LYS A 100 -28.56 12.31 7.74
CA LYS A 100 -28.40 11.55 8.99
C LYS A 100 -26.97 11.36 9.48
N THR A 101 -25.94 11.66 8.68
CA THR A 101 -24.53 11.66 9.09
C THR A 101 -23.87 13.02 8.86
N SER A 102 -24.52 14.10 9.32
CA SER A 102 -23.85 15.40 9.51
C SER A 102 -22.97 15.45 10.78
N GLN A 103 -22.70 14.30 11.42
CA GLN A 103 -21.58 14.16 12.34
C GLN A 103 -20.34 13.70 11.58
N ALA A 104 -19.96 14.47 10.55
CA ALA A 104 -18.56 14.53 10.19
C ALA A 104 -17.81 14.89 11.46
N THR A 105 -16.92 14.01 11.90
CA THR A 105 -15.77 14.33 12.74
C THR A 105 -14.94 15.39 12.01
N LYS A 106 -15.43 16.64 12.02
CA LYS A 106 -14.55 17.77 12.16
C LYS A 106 -13.76 17.43 13.41
N GLU A 107 -12.46 17.20 13.26
CA GLU A 107 -11.53 17.28 14.38
C GLU A 107 -12.03 18.43 15.24
N LYS A 108 -12.59 18.09 16.41
CA LYS A 108 -13.24 19.09 17.25
C LYS A 108 -12.07 19.95 17.68
N LYS A 109 -11.87 21.09 16.99
CA LYS A 109 -11.04 22.17 17.51
C LYS A 109 -11.41 22.27 19.00
N PRO A 110 -10.43 22.23 19.91
CA PRO A 110 -10.71 22.15 21.34
C PRO A 110 -11.80 23.16 21.68
N LYS A 111 -12.85 22.67 22.34
CA LYS A 111 -14.03 23.47 22.64
C LYS A 111 -13.57 24.62 23.51
N PHE A 112 -13.50 25.82 22.94
CA PHE A 112 -13.17 27.01 23.70
C PHE A 112 -14.19 27.19 24.83
N PRO A 113 -13.77 27.62 26.04
CA PRO A 113 -14.68 27.77 27.17
C PRO A 113 -15.90 28.61 26.81
N GLN A 114 -17.09 28.16 27.21
CA GLN A 114 -18.30 28.96 27.07
C GLN A 114 -18.22 30.12 28.08
N PRO A 115 -18.56 31.37 27.70
CA PRO A 115 -18.57 32.46 28.65
C PRO A 115 -19.57 32.15 29.79
N PRO A 116 -19.29 32.61 31.03
CA PRO A 116 -20.22 32.51 32.15
C PRO A 116 -21.60 33.06 31.81
N GLU A 117 -22.62 32.60 32.54
CA GLU A 117 -23.98 33.13 32.39
C GLU A 117 -23.98 34.65 32.57
N GLY A 118 -24.75 35.35 31.74
CA GLY A 118 -24.77 36.82 31.73
C GLY A 118 -23.57 37.50 31.06
N LYS A 119 -22.55 36.78 30.54
CA LYS A 119 -21.38 37.37 29.88
C LYS A 119 -21.23 36.97 28.41
N LYS A 120 -20.44 37.74 27.66
CA LYS A 120 -20.01 37.46 26.28
C LYS A 120 -18.54 37.83 26.12
N TYR A 121 -17.80 37.13 25.26
CA TYR A 121 -16.45 37.56 24.89
C TYR A 121 -16.55 38.69 23.85
N PHE A 122 -15.90 39.82 24.08
CA PHE A 122 -15.89 40.98 23.19
C PHE A 122 -14.54 41.13 22.50
N ASN A 123 -14.55 41.26 21.18
CA ASN A 123 -13.35 41.55 20.40
C ASN A 123 -13.24 43.08 20.17
N PRO A 124 -12.23 43.77 20.73
CA PRO A 124 -12.06 45.21 20.55
C PRO A 124 -11.70 45.61 19.11
N GLU A 125 -11.07 44.72 18.35
CA GLU A 125 -10.67 44.97 16.96
C GLU A 125 -11.88 44.96 16.02
N THR A 126 -12.73 43.94 16.16
CA THR A 126 -13.90 43.75 15.28
C THR A 126 -15.18 44.35 15.84
N LYS A 127 -15.16 44.84 17.09
CA LYS A 127 -16.31 45.33 17.86
C LYS A 127 -17.47 44.32 17.95
N LYS A 128 -17.18 43.03 17.77
CA LYS A 128 -18.17 41.94 17.83
C LYS A 128 -18.11 41.24 19.17
N SER A 129 -19.26 40.77 19.64
CA SER A 129 -19.36 39.91 20.81
C SER A 129 -19.70 38.47 20.41
N TRP A 130 -19.09 37.51 21.10
CA TRP A 130 -19.32 36.09 20.93
C TRP A 130 -19.96 35.51 22.20
N SER A 131 -21.13 34.91 22.03
CA SER A 131 -21.96 34.39 23.13
C SER A 131 -21.61 32.98 23.58
N GLY A 132 -20.56 32.39 23.01
CA GLY A 132 -20.25 30.95 23.19
C GLY A 132 -21.03 30.02 22.26
N ARG A 133 -21.90 30.55 21.41
CA ARG A 133 -22.65 29.79 20.40
C ARG A 133 -22.13 30.13 19.00
N GLY A 134 -21.93 29.10 18.18
CA GLY A 134 -21.44 29.25 16.80
C GLY A 134 -19.93 29.45 16.70
N PRO A 135 -19.41 29.78 15.50
CA PRO A 135 -17.99 29.99 15.26
C PRO A 135 -17.43 31.12 16.14
N ILE A 136 -16.34 30.84 16.85
CA ILE A 136 -15.56 31.84 17.58
C ILE A 136 -14.59 32.53 16.62
N ASP A 137 -14.42 33.84 16.82
CA ASP A 137 -13.43 34.66 16.11
C ASP A 137 -12.00 34.30 16.56
N ASP A 138 -11.04 34.33 15.64
CA ASP A 138 -9.68 33.86 15.93
C ASP A 138 -8.93 34.80 16.90
N SER A 139 -9.23 36.11 16.90
CA SER A 139 -8.67 37.05 17.89
C SER A 139 -9.11 36.72 19.33
N ILE A 140 -10.33 36.21 19.53
CA ILE A 140 -10.82 35.78 20.86
C ILE A 140 -10.20 34.43 21.22
N ARG A 141 -10.13 33.50 20.26
CA ARG A 141 -9.59 32.15 20.48
C ARG A 141 -8.11 32.16 20.90
N ASN A 142 -7.32 33.02 20.28
CA ASN A 142 -5.87 33.08 20.47
C ASN A 142 -5.44 34.15 21.49
N HIS A 143 -6.38 34.82 22.16
CA HIS A 143 -6.05 35.84 23.16
C HIS A 143 -5.30 35.20 24.34
N PRO A 144 -4.20 35.80 24.83
CA PRO A 144 -3.41 35.23 25.93
C PRO A 144 -4.20 35.11 27.24
N ASP A 145 -5.16 36.02 27.48
CA ASP A 145 -6.12 35.92 28.57
C ASP A 145 -7.56 36.08 28.04
N PRO A 146 -8.25 34.99 27.67
CA PRO A 146 -9.63 35.05 27.22
C PRO A 146 -10.59 35.77 28.18
N ASN A 147 -10.34 35.68 29.48
CA ASN A 147 -11.27 36.20 30.48
C ASN A 147 -11.27 37.73 30.55
N SER A 148 -10.17 38.37 30.12
CA SER A 148 -10.11 39.84 30.00
C SER A 148 -11.07 40.38 28.93
N LEU A 149 -11.50 39.53 27.99
CA LEU A 149 -12.45 39.88 26.94
C LEU A 149 -13.92 39.72 27.38
N LEU A 150 -14.18 39.22 28.59
CA LEU A 150 -15.56 39.04 29.07
C LEU A 150 -16.19 40.38 29.41
N VAL A 151 -17.30 40.68 28.76
CA VAL A 151 -18.18 41.81 29.06
C VAL A 151 -19.53 41.31 29.50
N ASP A 152 -20.19 42.07 30.37
CA ASP A 152 -21.56 41.80 30.75
C ASP A 152 -22.48 41.95 29.53
N LYS A 153 -23.48 41.09 29.45
CA LYS A 153 -24.55 41.25 28.47
C LYS A 153 -25.25 42.57 28.80
N VAL A 154 -25.10 43.55 27.93
CA VAL A 154 -25.99 44.71 27.92
C VAL A 154 -27.40 44.14 27.73
N VAL A 155 -28.20 44.22 28.78
CA VAL A 155 -29.63 44.01 28.73
C VAL A 155 -30.17 45.34 28.22
N ASP A 156 -30.48 45.41 26.93
CA ASP A 156 -31.30 46.49 26.38
C ASP A 156 -32.74 46.36 26.88
#